data_AF-A0A2V6D8D6-F1
#
_entry.id   AF-A0A2V6D8D6-F1
#
_cell.length_a   1.000
_cell.length_b   1.000
_cell.length_c   1.000
_cell.angle_alpha   90.00
_cell.angle_beta   90.00
_cell.angle_gamma   90.00
#
_symmetry.space_group_name_H-M   'P 1'
#
loop_
_entity.id
_entity.type
_entity.pdbx_description
1 polymer ?
#
loop_
_entity_poly.entity_id
_entity_poly.type
_entity_poly.pdbx_seq_one_letter_code
_entity_poly.pdbx_strand_id
1 'polypeptide(L)'
;MEEAMNSSSTRFVAASCSYRTTFLLGALAENGSLLILANFLSADVLARVQMDEPAQCLAWSPQEELLTVGTGQSILTFHATHEGFEGSPRGLTKDAARVYALAFSSDGKVLGSNDARGLQFWDIESGRLITALHEDNERLSQRYPPAGIAFHPTEPLLAAVTPNGEAFRILNLSR
;
A
#
# COMPACT_ATOMS: atom_id res chain seq x y z
N MET A 1 5.10 -8.53 24.85
CA MET A 1 4.79 -8.74 23.42
C MET A 1 4.16 -7.49 22.81
N GLU A 2 3.11 -6.89 23.42
CA GLU A 2 2.60 -5.56 23.02
C GLU A 2 3.50 -4.38 23.43
N GLU A 3 4.22 -4.48 24.56
CA GLU A 3 4.96 -3.36 25.16
C GLU A 3 6.16 -2.84 24.35
N ALA A 4 6.73 -3.65 23.44
CA ALA A 4 7.86 -3.21 22.61
C ALA A 4 7.42 -2.30 21.44
N MET A 5 6.14 -2.37 21.05
CA MET A 5 5.57 -1.60 19.93
C MET A 5 4.64 -0.46 20.40
N ASN A 6 4.04 -0.60 21.58
CA ASN A 6 3.08 0.37 22.12
C ASN A 6 3.73 1.25 23.20
N SER A 7 4.15 2.47 22.84
CA SER A 7 4.22 3.59 23.79
C SER A 7 2.86 4.30 23.84
N SER A 8 2.50 4.96 24.95
CA SER A 8 1.20 5.64 25.11
C SER A 8 0.93 6.77 24.10
N SER A 9 1.90 7.12 23.25
CA SER A 9 1.80 8.09 22.16
C SER A 9 1.89 7.50 20.75
N THR A 10 2.16 6.20 20.61
CA THR A 10 2.32 5.57 19.29
C THR A 10 0.97 5.25 18.67
N ARG A 11 0.56 6.01 17.63
CA ARG A 11 -0.62 5.70 16.82
C ARG A 11 -0.22 4.98 15.54
N PHE A 12 -0.84 3.82 15.31
CA PHE A 12 -0.69 3.08 14.06
C PHE A 12 -1.78 3.46 13.07
N VAL A 13 -1.43 3.54 11.79
CA VAL A 13 -2.34 3.94 10.70
C VAL A 13 -2.72 2.75 9.82
N ALA A 14 -1.76 1.88 9.51
CA ALA A 14 -1.98 0.68 8.71
C ALA A 14 -0.97 -0.40 9.07
N ALA A 15 -1.34 -1.66 8.84
CA ALA A 15 -0.45 -2.79 8.93
C ALA A 15 -0.84 -3.85 7.90
N SER A 16 0.14 -4.61 7.42
CA SER A 16 -0.05 -5.74 6.51
C SER A 16 1.06 -6.75 6.78
N CYS A 17 0.76 -8.02 6.58
CA CYS A 17 1.75 -9.09 6.71
C CYS A 17 1.85 -9.89 5.41
N SER A 18 3.06 -10.39 5.12
CA SER A 18 3.26 -11.53 4.22
C SER A 18 2.74 -12.79 4.89
N TYR A 19 2.23 -13.76 4.14
CA TYR A 19 1.37 -14.83 4.69
C TYR A 19 1.74 -16.26 4.28
N ARG A 20 2.73 -16.47 3.41
CA ARG A 20 3.13 -17.76 2.85
C ARG A 20 4.45 -18.25 3.40
N THR A 21 5.50 -17.42 3.36
CA THR A 21 6.89 -17.88 3.57
C THR A 21 7.69 -16.98 4.51
N THR A 22 7.65 -15.65 4.34
CA THR A 22 8.55 -14.76 5.08
C THR A 22 8.02 -14.34 6.44
N PHE A 23 6.69 -14.38 6.65
CA PHE A 23 6.06 -13.98 7.92
C PHE A 23 6.58 -12.64 8.44
N LEU A 24 6.73 -11.66 7.56
CA LEU A 24 7.08 -10.28 7.86
C LEU A 24 5.83 -9.42 8.06
N LEU A 25 5.96 -8.44 8.93
CA LEU A 25 4.96 -7.41 9.24
C LEU A 25 5.50 -6.05 8.80
N GLY A 26 4.75 -5.37 7.93
CA GLY A 26 4.91 -3.95 7.68
C GLY A 26 3.86 -3.18 8.46
N ALA A 27 4.26 -2.17 9.23
CA ALA A 27 3.34 -1.34 9.99
C ALA A 27 3.73 0.15 9.89
N LEU A 28 2.72 1.02 9.81
CA LEU A 28 2.87 2.46 9.85
C LEU A 28 2.53 2.98 11.24
N ALA A 29 3.52 3.51 11.93
CA ALA A 29 3.43 4.09 13.27
C ALA A 29 3.56 5.63 13.23
N GLU A 30 3.38 6.27 14.38
CA GLU A 30 3.53 7.72 14.56
C GLU A 30 2.67 8.56 13.59
N ASN A 31 1.41 8.16 13.38
CA ASN A 31 0.52 8.75 12.37
C ASN A 31 1.05 8.64 10.92
N GLY A 32 1.86 7.63 10.64
CA GLY A 32 2.36 7.32 9.30
C GLY A 32 3.75 7.86 8.99
N SER A 33 4.38 8.59 9.90
CA SER A 33 5.75 9.09 9.70
C SER A 33 6.81 8.02 9.88
N LEU A 34 6.49 6.89 10.52
CA LEU A 34 7.43 5.79 10.77
C LEU A 34 6.94 4.50 10.13
N LEU A 35 7.71 3.94 9.20
CA LEU A 35 7.54 2.57 8.72
C LEU A 35 8.36 1.61 9.56
N ILE A 36 7.70 0.56 10.07
CA ILE A 36 8.31 -0.52 10.84
C ILE A 36 8.21 -1.79 10.02
N LEU A 37 9.35 -2.49 9.91
CA LEU A 37 9.40 -3.88 9.48
C LEU A 37 9.72 -4.75 10.70
N ALA A 38 8.92 -5.79 10.91
CA ALA A 38 9.12 -6.73 12.00
C ALA A 38 8.93 -8.18 11.53
N ASN A 39 9.54 -9.10 12.24
CA ASN A 39 9.18 -10.51 12.14
C ASN A 39 7.81 -10.70 12.82
N PHE A 40 6.83 -11.24 12.11
CA PHE A 40 5.47 -11.39 12.60
C PHE A 40 5.35 -12.44 13.70
N LEU A 41 6.18 -13.49 13.66
CA LEU A 41 6.12 -14.60 14.62
C LEU A 41 6.81 -14.25 15.93
N SER A 42 8.00 -13.64 15.87
CA SER A 42 8.77 -13.28 17.07
C SER A 42 8.46 -11.89 17.60
N ALA A 43 7.82 -11.03 16.79
CA ALA A 43 7.64 -9.59 17.05
C ALA A 43 8.94 -8.79 17.15
N ASP A 44 10.05 -9.33 16.62
CA ASP A 44 11.32 -8.62 16.55
C ASP A 44 11.27 -7.54 15.47
N VAL A 45 11.62 -6.29 15.83
CA VAL A 45 11.74 -5.20 14.86
C VAL A 45 13.03 -5.37 14.08
N LEU A 46 12.90 -5.54 12.76
CA LEU A 46 14.01 -5.76 11.83
C LEU A 46 14.52 -4.44 11.25
N ALA A 47 13.61 -3.50 10.96
CA ALA A 47 13.99 -2.19 10.42
C ALA A 47 12.97 -1.10 10.80
N ARG A 48 13.47 0.14 10.80
CA ARG A 48 12.69 1.36 10.98
C ARG A 48 13.10 2.38 9.92
N VAL A 49 12.13 2.96 9.22
CA VAL A 49 12.36 3.97 8.20
C VAL A 49 11.52 5.20 8.52
N GLN A 50 12.19 6.34 8.68
CA GLN A 50 11.51 7.62 8.78
C GLN A 50 11.03 8.04 7.39
N MET A 51 9.74 8.30 7.26
CA MET A 51 9.15 8.75 6.01
C MET A 51 9.22 10.28 5.93
N ASP A 52 9.60 10.80 4.76
CA ASP A 52 9.62 12.25 4.50
C ASP A 52 8.19 12.85 4.52
N GLU A 53 7.20 12.04 4.17
CA GLU A 53 5.78 12.37 4.24
C GLU A 53 5.00 11.27 4.96
N PRO A 54 3.94 11.61 5.72
CA PRO A 54 3.10 10.61 6.37
C PRO A 54 2.50 9.62 5.38
N ALA A 55 2.83 8.34 5.57
CA ALA A 55 2.21 7.25 4.85
C ALA A 55 0.80 6.97 5.38
N GLN A 56 -0.11 6.52 4.51
CA GLN A 56 -1.52 6.28 4.85
C GLN A 56 -1.93 4.82 4.63
N CYS A 57 -1.27 4.14 3.70
CA CYS A 57 -1.56 2.77 3.35
C CYS A 57 -0.29 2.02 2.96
N LEU A 58 -0.35 0.69 3.06
CA LEU A 58 0.70 -0.19 2.59
C LEU A 58 0.10 -1.51 2.10
N ALA A 59 0.81 -2.22 1.24
CA ALA A 59 0.40 -3.51 0.71
C ALA A 59 1.62 -4.40 0.40
N TRP A 60 1.56 -5.66 0.79
CA TRP A 60 2.55 -6.67 0.42
C TRP A 60 2.27 -7.23 -0.97
N SER A 61 3.34 -7.43 -1.74
CA SER A 61 3.30 -8.24 -2.95
C SER A 61 2.98 -9.70 -2.60
N PRO A 62 2.26 -10.44 -3.47
CA PRO A 62 1.99 -11.87 -3.26
C PRO A 62 3.26 -12.75 -3.25
N GLN A 63 4.34 -12.29 -3.89
CA GLN A 63 5.66 -12.92 -3.89
C GLN A 63 6.45 -12.65 -2.60
N GLU A 64 5.95 -11.77 -1.72
CA GLU A 64 6.49 -11.49 -0.39
C GLU A 64 7.87 -10.82 -0.35
N GLU A 65 8.31 -10.30 -1.49
CA GLU A 65 9.60 -9.64 -1.63
C GLU A 65 9.46 -8.11 -1.56
N LEU A 66 8.30 -7.57 -1.94
CA LEU A 66 8.02 -6.14 -1.96
C LEU A 66 6.94 -5.76 -0.95
N LEU A 67 7.21 -4.67 -0.23
CA LEU A 67 6.23 -3.89 0.52
C LEU A 67 6.06 -2.53 -0.16
N THR A 68 4.85 -2.23 -0.61
CA THR A 68 4.51 -0.91 -1.16
C THR A 68 3.89 -0.03 -0.09
N VAL A 69 4.22 1.26 -0.13
CA VAL A 69 3.77 2.26 0.85
C VAL A 69 3.28 3.48 0.08
N GLY A 70 2.05 3.89 0.34
CA GLY A 70 1.44 5.10 -0.21
C GLY A 70 1.59 6.27 0.76
N THR A 71 2.28 7.32 0.34
CA THR A 71 2.45 8.58 1.06
C THR A 71 1.52 9.67 0.49
N GLY A 72 1.68 10.91 0.98
CA GLY A 72 0.91 12.05 0.49
C GLY A 72 1.06 12.30 -1.01
N GLN A 73 2.26 12.15 -1.56
CA GLN A 73 2.55 12.44 -2.98
C GLN A 73 3.29 11.32 -3.72
N SER A 74 3.66 10.23 -3.03
CA SER A 74 4.49 9.17 -3.61
C SER A 74 3.93 7.78 -3.33
N ILE A 75 4.25 6.86 -4.24
CA ILE A 75 4.16 5.43 -3.97
C ILE A 75 5.59 4.90 -3.94
N LEU A 76 5.99 4.37 -2.80
CA LEU A 76 7.31 3.79 -2.59
C LEU A 76 7.21 2.28 -2.52
N THR A 77 8.23 1.60 -3.03
CA THR A 77 8.37 0.15 -2.95
C THR A 77 9.67 -0.18 -2.24
N PHE A 78 9.58 -1.04 -1.24
CA PHE A 78 10.69 -1.51 -0.42
C PHE A 78 10.90 -2.99 -0.66
N HIS A 79 12.15 -3.42 -0.87
CA HIS A 79 12.50 -4.83 -0.83
C HIS A 79 12.70 -5.25 0.62
N ALA A 80 11.94 -6.20 1.12
CA ALA A 80 11.94 -6.58 2.52
C ALA A 80 12.45 -8.02 2.71
N THR A 81 13.34 -8.20 3.66
CA THR A 81 13.96 -9.47 4.00
C THR A 81 13.93 -9.68 5.52
N HIS A 82 14.37 -10.84 5.97
CA HIS A 82 14.57 -11.10 7.39
C HIS A 82 15.70 -10.27 8.03
N GLU A 83 16.54 -9.62 7.22
CA GLU A 83 17.62 -8.74 7.70
C GLU A 83 17.22 -7.27 7.72
N GLY A 84 16.03 -6.92 7.21
CA GLY A 84 15.55 -5.55 7.12
C GLY A 84 15.09 -5.18 5.70
N PHE A 85 15.16 -3.90 5.37
CA PHE A 85 14.96 -3.44 3.99
C PHE A 85 16.28 -3.45 3.23
N GLU A 86 16.29 -4.04 2.04
CA GLU A 86 17.48 -4.08 1.19
C GLU A 86 17.50 -2.88 0.23
N GLY A 87 18.64 -2.18 0.21
CA GLY A 87 18.84 -1.02 -0.65
C GLY A 87 17.95 0.18 -0.30
N SER A 88 17.86 1.13 -1.23
CA SER A 88 17.00 2.30 -1.09
C SER A 88 15.59 2.02 -1.63
N PRO A 89 14.54 2.63 -1.07
CA PRO A 89 13.21 2.50 -1.62
C PRO A 89 13.14 3.01 -3.05
N ARG A 90 12.40 2.30 -3.90
CA ARG A 90 12.12 2.71 -5.27
C ARG A 90 10.82 3.49 -5.31
N GLY A 91 10.84 4.69 -5.88
CA GLY A 91 9.62 5.45 -6.18
C GLY A 91 8.95 4.94 -7.45
N LEU A 92 7.71 4.47 -7.34
CA LEU A 92 6.84 4.17 -8.49
C LEU A 92 6.31 5.47 -9.12
N THR A 93 6.05 6.48 -8.29
CA THR A 93 5.71 7.83 -8.70
C THR A 93 6.02 8.81 -7.56
N LYS A 94 6.26 10.06 -7.92
CA LYS A 94 6.47 11.20 -7.01
C LYS A 94 5.44 12.33 -7.20
N ASP A 95 4.47 12.12 -8.08
CA ASP A 95 3.44 13.10 -8.47
C ASP A 95 2.02 12.51 -8.28
N ALA A 96 1.88 11.57 -7.35
CA ALA A 96 0.59 11.01 -6.99
C ALA A 96 -0.28 12.06 -6.28
N ALA A 97 -1.60 11.96 -6.43
CA ALA A 97 -2.47 12.58 -5.46
C ALA A 97 -2.48 11.72 -4.19
N ARG A 98 -3.11 12.22 -3.11
CA ARG A 98 -3.15 11.52 -1.83
C ARG A 98 -3.65 10.08 -2.00
N VAL A 99 -2.76 9.11 -1.78
CA VAL A 99 -3.04 7.69 -1.98
C VAL A 99 -3.77 7.14 -0.76
N TYR A 100 -4.96 6.60 -0.97
CA TYR A 100 -5.81 6.08 0.10
C TYR A 100 -5.69 4.57 0.26
N ALA A 101 -5.53 3.85 -0.84
CA ALA A 101 -5.45 2.39 -0.82
C ALA A 101 -4.55 1.86 -1.93
N LEU A 102 -3.92 0.72 -1.64
CA LEU A 102 -3.03 -0.02 -2.53
C LEU A 102 -3.44 -1.50 -2.51
N ALA A 103 -3.39 -2.16 -3.66
CA ALA A 103 -3.55 -3.60 -3.75
C ALA A 103 -2.80 -4.17 -4.96
N PHE A 104 -2.17 -5.33 -4.77
CA PHE A 104 -1.49 -6.05 -5.84
C PHE A 104 -2.44 -6.99 -6.58
N SER A 105 -2.23 -7.16 -7.88
CA SER A 105 -2.77 -8.30 -8.63
C SER A 105 -2.24 -9.62 -8.07
N SER A 106 -2.97 -10.71 -8.27
CA SER A 106 -2.59 -12.04 -7.76
C SER A 106 -1.25 -12.54 -8.28
N ASP A 107 -0.85 -12.10 -9.47
CA ASP A 107 0.46 -12.41 -10.07
C ASP A 107 1.57 -11.44 -9.65
N GLY A 108 1.26 -10.40 -8.87
CA GLY A 108 2.19 -9.41 -8.35
C GLY A 108 2.76 -8.41 -9.37
N LYS A 109 2.35 -8.52 -10.65
CA LYS A 109 2.90 -7.68 -11.72
C LYS A 109 2.28 -6.29 -11.77
N VAL A 110 1.05 -6.16 -11.28
CA VAL A 110 0.28 -4.93 -11.30
C VAL A 110 -0.02 -4.46 -9.89
N LEU A 111 0.24 -3.20 -9.62
CA LEU A 111 -0.25 -2.51 -8.42
C LEU A 111 -1.41 -1.61 -8.83
N GLY A 112 -2.57 -1.83 -8.21
CA GLY A 112 -3.66 -0.85 -8.23
C GLY A 112 -3.48 0.11 -7.07
N SER A 113 -3.60 1.41 -7.35
CA SER A 113 -3.68 2.46 -6.34
C SER A 113 -4.99 3.23 -6.52
N ASN A 114 -5.62 3.57 -5.40
CA ASN A 114 -6.78 4.46 -5.37
C ASN A 114 -6.38 5.77 -4.69
N ASP A 115 -6.40 6.87 -5.42
CA ASP A 115 -6.04 8.19 -4.92
C ASP A 115 -7.15 9.21 -5.18
N ALA A 116 -6.90 10.49 -4.87
CA ALA A 116 -7.91 11.53 -5.05
C ALA A 116 -8.32 11.77 -6.52
N ARG A 117 -7.55 11.29 -7.51
CA ARG A 117 -7.81 11.39 -8.95
C ARG A 117 -8.51 10.15 -9.51
N GLY A 118 -8.48 9.03 -8.80
CA GLY A 118 -9.18 7.79 -9.16
C GLY A 118 -8.29 6.55 -9.07
N LEU A 119 -8.61 5.54 -9.88
CA LEU A 119 -7.86 4.28 -9.90
C LEU A 119 -6.70 4.37 -10.90
N GLN A 120 -5.50 4.05 -10.44
CA GLN A 120 -4.30 3.99 -11.26
C GLN A 120 -3.69 2.60 -11.17
N PHE A 121 -3.11 2.14 -12.27
CA PHE A 121 -2.53 0.80 -12.39
C PHE A 121 -1.09 0.91 -12.85
N TRP A 122 -0.19 0.30 -12.10
CA TRP A 122 1.25 0.40 -12.30
C TRP A 122 1.83 -0.97 -12.60
N ASP A 123 2.70 -1.01 -13.61
CA ASP A 123 3.56 -2.16 -13.86
C ASP A 123 4.71 -2.14 -12.85
N ILE A 124 4.82 -3.16 -12.02
CA ILE A 124 5.77 -3.20 -10.91
C ILE A 124 7.21 -3.28 -11.40
N GLU A 125 7.47 -4.05 -12.45
CA GLU A 125 8.82 -4.28 -12.98
C GLU A 125 9.38 -2.99 -13.61
N SER A 126 8.69 -2.45 -14.61
CA SER A 126 9.10 -1.25 -15.34
C SER A 126 8.85 0.05 -14.57
N GLY A 127 7.92 0.02 -13.60
CA GLY A 127 7.55 1.18 -12.79
C GLY A 127 6.70 2.18 -13.55
N ARG A 128 6.05 1.76 -14.62
CA ARG A 128 5.27 2.62 -15.50
C ARG A 128 3.78 2.54 -15.17
N LEU A 129 3.11 3.67 -15.30
CA LEU A 129 1.65 3.71 -15.31
C LEU A 129 1.14 2.98 -16.55
N ILE A 130 0.38 1.90 -16.34
CA ILE A 130 -0.28 1.12 -17.40
C ILE A 130 -1.52 1.89 -17.88
N THR A 131 -2.38 2.27 -16.93
CA THR A 131 -3.62 2.99 -17.21
C THR A 131 -4.14 3.69 -15.96
N ALA A 132 -5.01 4.67 -16.17
CA ALA A 132 -5.67 5.41 -15.11
C ALA A 132 -7.14 5.64 -15.47
N LEU A 133 -8.02 5.23 -14.55
CA LEU A 133 -9.45 5.51 -14.59
C LEU A 133 -9.68 6.76 -13.75
N HIS A 134 -9.61 7.90 -14.42
CA HIS A 134 -9.83 9.20 -13.80
C HIS A 134 -11.31 9.34 -13.43
N GLU A 135 -11.55 9.79 -12.22
CA GLU A 135 -12.88 10.18 -11.78
C GLU A 135 -12.79 11.65 -11.38
N ASP A 136 -13.57 12.52 -12.05
CA ASP A 136 -13.63 13.97 -11.79
C ASP A 136 -14.26 14.27 -10.41
N ASN A 137 -13.58 13.86 -9.35
CA ASN A 137 -14.12 13.72 -8.00
C ASN A 137 -13.27 14.40 -6.92
N GLU A 138 -12.31 15.27 -7.27
CA GLU A 138 -11.41 15.95 -6.30
C GLU A 138 -12.17 16.63 -5.14
N ARG A 139 -13.38 17.15 -5.36
CA ARG A 139 -14.21 17.75 -4.29
C ARG A 139 -14.90 16.70 -3.40
N LEU A 140 -15.22 15.51 -3.93
CA LEU A 140 -15.88 14.44 -3.17
C LEU A 140 -14.88 13.61 -2.35
N SER A 141 -13.67 13.40 -2.87
CA SER A 141 -12.60 12.66 -2.18
C SER A 141 -12.08 13.38 -0.92
N GLN A 142 -12.27 14.70 -0.80
CA GLN A 142 -12.03 15.42 0.47
C GLN A 142 -13.07 15.11 1.56
N ARG A 143 -14.30 14.74 1.16
CA ARG A 143 -15.41 14.50 2.09
C ARG A 143 -15.57 13.01 2.43
N TYR A 144 -15.28 12.15 1.46
CA TYR A 144 -15.32 10.69 1.60
C TYR A 144 -14.08 10.12 0.91
N PRO A 145 -12.99 9.82 1.64
CA PRO A 145 -11.83 9.20 1.02
C PRO A 145 -12.22 7.81 0.50
N PRO A 146 -12.06 7.51 -0.81
CA PRO A 146 -12.36 6.18 -1.33
C PRO A 146 -11.38 5.17 -0.72
N ALA A 147 -11.86 4.38 0.23
CA ALA A 147 -10.98 3.64 1.13
C ALA A 147 -10.64 2.22 0.66
N GLY A 148 -11.40 1.65 -0.30
CA GLY A 148 -11.32 0.22 -0.61
C GLY A 148 -10.93 -0.09 -2.04
N ILE A 149 -9.83 -0.82 -2.21
CA ILE A 149 -9.47 -1.53 -3.43
C ILE A 149 -9.06 -2.96 -3.07
N ALA A 150 -9.52 -3.96 -3.81
CA ALA A 150 -9.18 -5.36 -3.60
C ALA A 150 -9.09 -6.10 -4.92
N PHE A 151 -7.93 -6.68 -5.23
CA PHE A 151 -7.81 -7.65 -6.32
C PHE A 151 -8.34 -9.00 -5.87
N HIS A 152 -8.92 -9.73 -6.82
CA HIS A 152 -9.24 -11.13 -6.61
C HIS A 152 -7.94 -11.94 -6.45
N PRO A 153 -7.87 -12.90 -5.50
CA PRO A 153 -6.63 -13.60 -5.18
C PRO A 153 -6.12 -14.53 -6.29
N THR A 154 -6.93 -14.84 -7.31
CA THR A 154 -6.57 -15.77 -8.39
C THR A 154 -7.08 -15.38 -9.78
N GLU A 155 -7.90 -14.34 -9.89
CA GLU A 155 -8.56 -13.98 -11.16
C GLU A 155 -8.22 -12.53 -11.48
N PRO A 156 -8.22 -12.13 -12.77
CA PRO A 156 -7.95 -10.74 -13.17
C PRO A 156 -9.16 -9.83 -12.89
N LEU A 157 -9.65 -9.85 -11.66
CA LEU A 157 -10.78 -9.06 -11.19
C LEU A 157 -10.32 -8.08 -10.11
N LEU A 158 -10.93 -6.89 -10.10
CA LEU A 158 -10.72 -5.87 -9.09
C LEU A 158 -12.05 -5.34 -8.58
N ALA A 159 -12.20 -5.26 -7.26
CA ALA A 159 -13.25 -4.51 -6.60
C ALA A 159 -12.71 -3.15 -6.12
N ALA A 160 -13.46 -2.08 -6.38
CA ALA A 160 -13.13 -0.73 -5.90
C ALA A 160 -14.37 0.01 -5.41
N VAL A 161 -14.27 0.70 -4.29
CA VAL A 161 -15.34 1.56 -3.75
C VAL A 161 -15.38 2.88 -4.53
N THR A 162 -16.57 3.37 -4.86
CA THR A 162 -16.72 4.66 -5.56
C THR A 162 -16.36 5.83 -4.65
N PRO A 163 -15.89 6.98 -5.17
CA PRO A 163 -15.46 8.12 -4.37
C PRO A 163 -16.52 8.75 -3.46
N ASN A 164 -17.81 8.60 -3.78
CA ASN A 164 -18.89 9.04 -2.90
C ASN A 164 -19.22 8.02 -1.79
N GLY A 165 -18.62 6.83 -1.81
CA GLY A 165 -18.87 5.75 -0.87
C GLY A 165 -20.24 5.06 -1.04
N GLU A 166 -21.01 5.41 -2.07
CA GLU A 166 -22.38 4.90 -2.26
C GLU A 166 -22.44 3.56 -3.00
N ALA A 167 -21.36 3.17 -3.69
CA ALA A 167 -21.31 1.94 -4.47
C ALA A 167 -19.91 1.33 -4.51
N PHE A 168 -19.81 0.12 -5.07
CA PHE A 168 -18.56 -0.48 -5.50
C PHE A 168 -18.65 -0.92 -6.96
N ARG A 169 -17.51 -0.99 -7.63
CA ARG A 169 -17.36 -1.47 -9.01
C ARG A 169 -16.56 -2.76 -9.02
N ILE A 170 -16.91 -3.65 -9.95
CA ILE A 170 -16.11 -4.83 -10.29
C ILE A 170 -15.56 -4.61 -11.70
N LEU A 171 -14.24 -4.64 -11.82
CA LEU A 171 -13.50 -4.48 -13.07
C LEU A 171 -12.91 -5.82 -13.48
N ASN A 172 -13.03 -6.17 -14.76
CA ASN A 172 -12.33 -7.31 -15.35
C ASN A 172 -11.15 -6.77 -16.18
N LEU A 173 -9.95 -7.23 -15.83
CA LEU A 173 -8.66 -6.76 -16.37
C LEU A 173 -8.12 -7.67 -17.49
N SER A 174 -8.87 -8.68 -17.94
CA SER A 174 -8.43 -9.63 -18.97
C SER A 174 -8.63 -9.15 -20.41
N ARG A 175 -8.53 -7.84 -20.69
CA ARG A 175 -8.76 -7.27 -22.04
C ARG A 175 -7.54 -6.58 -22.61
#